data_AF-A0A950V4J5-F1
#
_entry.id   AF-A0A950V4J5-F1
#
_cell.length_a   1.000
_cell.length_b   1.000
_cell.length_c   1.000
_cell.angle_alpha   90.00
_cell.angle_beta   90.00
_cell.angle_gamma   90.00
#
_symmetry.space_group_name_H-M   'P 1'
#
loop_
_entity.id
_entity.type
_entity.pdbx_description
1 polymer ?
#
loop_
_entity_poly.entity_id
_entity_poly.type
_entity_poly.pdbx_seq_one_letter_code
_entity_poly.pdbx_strand_id
1 'polypeptide(L)' 'MKTTVSSNGRIVLPAEFRRQDGIRPGQEFEVERLGSGEYRLRQIASFREGLTDWLLACPYKGFLCRSILRSF' A
#
# COMPACT_ATOMS: atom_id res chain seq x y z
N MET A 1 12.63 -5.54 -19.16
CA MET A 1 13.48 -5.51 -17.94
C MET A 1 13.29 -6.82 -17.19
N LYS A 2 14.31 -7.35 -16.51
CA LYS A 2 14.21 -8.62 -15.76
C LYS A 2 14.68 -8.41 -14.33
N THR A 3 14.10 -9.15 -13.40
CA THR A 3 14.58 -9.25 -12.03
C THR A 3 14.67 -10.72 -11.66
N THR A 4 15.56 -11.05 -10.73
CA THR A 4 15.72 -12.40 -10.20
C THR A 4 15.04 -12.48 -8.84
N VAL A 5 14.50 -13.66 -8.51
CA VAL A 5 14.03 -13.96 -7.16
C VAL A 5 15.25 -14.02 -6.24
N SER A 6 15.27 -13.24 -5.17
CA SER A 6 16.37 -13.28 -4.20
C SER A 6 16.33 -14.57 -3.37
N SER A 7 17.42 -14.87 -2.67
CA SER A 7 17.54 -16.08 -1.82
C SER A 7 16.47 -16.20 -0.73
N ASN A 8 15.88 -15.07 -0.31
CA ASN A 8 14.75 -15.02 0.63
C ASN A 8 13.37 -15.07 -0.06
N GLY A 9 13.31 -15.43 -1.35
CA GLY A 9 12.06 -15.60 -2.09
C GLY A 9 11.39 -14.30 -2.55
N ARG A 10 12.04 -13.14 -2.44
CA ARG A 10 11.45 -11.84 -2.82
C ARG A 10 11.72 -11.53 -4.28
N ILE A 11 10.73 -10.93 -4.96
CA ILE A 11 10.91 -10.33 -6.28
C ILE A 11 11.13 -8.83 -6.05
N VAL A 12 12.29 -8.32 -6.46
CA VAL A 12 12.60 -6.89 -6.36
C VAL A 12 11.98 -6.17 -7.55
N LEU A 13 11.06 -5.24 -7.30
CA LEU A 13 10.56 -4.38 -8.36
C LEU A 13 11.68 -3.41 -8.79
N PRO A 14 12.08 -3.41 -10.08
CA PRO A 14 13.11 -2.50 -10.58
C PRO A 14 12.85 -1.05 -10.20
N ALA A 15 13.93 -0.31 -9.90
CA ALA A 15 13.84 1.08 -9.44
C ALA A 15 13.11 1.99 -10.44
N GLU A 16 13.14 1.66 -11.72
CA GLU A 16 12.48 2.42 -12.78
C GLU A 16 10.96 2.43 -12.63
N PHE A 17 10.33 1.26 -12.48
CA PHE A 17 8.89 1.15 -12.19
C PHE A 17 8.53 1.85 -10.87
N ARG A 18 9.36 1.67 -9.82
CA ARG A 18 9.14 2.36 -8.54
C ARG A 18 9.10 3.89 -8.68
N ARG A 19 9.94 4.47 -9.54
CA ARG A 19 9.96 5.92 -9.78
C ARG A 19 8.80 6.38 -10.65
N GLN A 20 8.50 5.64 -11.72
CA GLN A 20 7.42 5.97 -12.66
C GLN A 20 6.05 5.94 -11.95
N ASP A 21 5.82 4.92 -11.12
CA ASP A 21 4.55 4.69 -10.45
C ASP A 21 4.51 5.28 -9.03
N GLY A 22 5.56 5.99 -8.61
CA GLY A 22 5.63 6.62 -7.28
C GLY A 22 5.52 5.63 -6.11
N ILE A 23 5.98 4.39 -6.30
CA ILE A 23 5.83 3.30 -5.32
C ILE A 23 6.74 3.54 -4.12
N ARG A 24 6.14 3.65 -2.94
CA ARG A 24 6.84 3.89 -1.66
C ARG A 24 7.03 2.60 -0.87
N PRO A 25 8.12 2.48 -0.08
CA PRO A 25 8.27 1.38 0.86
C PRO A 25 7.05 1.26 1.79
N GLY A 26 6.56 0.03 2.01
CA GLY A 26 5.41 -0.24 2.86
C GLY A 26 4.06 -0.24 2.15
N GLN A 27 4.00 0.13 0.87
CA GLN A 27 2.79 -0.06 0.07
C GLN A 27 2.53 -1.54 -0.21
N GLU A 28 1.27 -1.93 -0.16
CA GLU A 28 0.83 -3.30 -0.34
C GLU A 28 0.37 -3.56 -1.78
N PHE A 29 0.62 -4.78 -2.24
CA PHE A 29 0.24 -5.26 -3.56
C PHE A 29 -0.47 -6.59 -3.42
N GLU A 30 -1.56 -6.73 -4.14
CA GLU A 30 -2.20 -8.02 -4.39
C GLU A 30 -1.40 -8.76 -5.49
N VAL A 31 -1.21 -10.06 -5.30
CA VAL A 31 -0.52 -10.93 -6.24
C VAL A 31 -1.53 -11.91 -6.81
N GLU A 32 -1.83 -11.78 -8.09
CA GLU A 32 -2.74 -12.66 -8.82
C GLU A 32 -1.95 -13.55 -9.79
N ARG A 33 -2.25 -14.85 -9.83
CA ARG A 33 -1.69 -15.77 -10.83
C ARG A 33 -2.63 -15.83 -12.03
N LEU A 34 -2.18 -15.32 -13.17
CA LEU A 34 -2.96 -15.30 -14.41
C LEU A 34 -2.83 -16.62 -15.20
N GLY A 35 -1.69 -17.32 -15.04
CA GLY A 35 -1.40 -18.52 -15.79
C GLY A 35 -0.07 -19.17 -15.36
N SER A 36 0.40 -20.13 -16.14
CA SER A 36 1.70 -20.78 -15.93
C SER A 36 2.84 -19.78 -16.12
N GLY A 37 3.44 -19.31 -15.02
CA GLY A 37 4.57 -18.38 -15.03
C GLY A 37 4.20 -16.91 -15.13
N GLU A 38 2.90 -16.60 -15.21
CA GLU A 38 2.40 -15.23 -15.31
C GLU A 38 1.73 -14.79 -14.01
N TYR A 39 2.24 -13.68 -13.47
CA TYR A 39 1.77 -13.08 -12.23
C TYR A 39 1.50 -11.60 -12.45
N ARG A 40 0.39 -11.10 -11.92
CA ARG A 40 0.03 -9.69 -11.91
C ARG A 40 0.17 -9.14 -10.50
N LEU A 41 0.86 -8.02 -10.38
CA LEU A 41 0.90 -7.22 -9.17
C LEU A 41 -0.10 -6.09 -9.32
N ARG A 42 -1.03 -5.96 -8.39
CA ARG A 42 -2.00 -4.85 -8.34
C ARG A 42 -1.79 -4.08 -7.05
N GLN A 43 -1.49 -2.79 -7.16
CA GLN A 43 -1.36 -1.94 -5.98
C GLN A 43 -2.69 -1.88 -5.23
N ILE A 44 -2.64 -2.13 -3.93
CA ILE A 44 -3.80 -1.95 -3.06
C ILE A 44 -3.76 -0.49 -2.63
N ALA A 45 -4.81 0.26 -2.96
CA ALA A 45 -4.97 1.61 -2.47
C ALA A 45 -5.06 1.54 -0.94
N SER A 46 -4.02 1.99 -0.25
CA SER A 46 -4.05 2.09 1.21
C SER A 46 -5.01 3.22 1.58
N PHE A 47 -6.19 2.87 2.10
CA PHE A 47 -7.13 3.83 2.70
C PHE A 47 -6.49 4.64 3.86
N ARG A 48 -5.29 4.24 4.32
CA ARG A 48 -4.59 4.86 5.44
C ARG A 48 -3.63 5.98 5.04
N GLU A 49 -3.26 6.13 3.77
CA GLU A 49 -2.55 7.33 3.30
C GLU A 49 -3.55 8.51 3.28
N GLY A 50 -3.60 9.25 4.39
CA GLY A 50 -4.49 10.40 4.58
C GLY A 50 -5.42 10.29 5.80
N LEU A 51 -5.56 9.11 6.42
CA LEU A 51 -6.32 8.99 7.68
C LEU A 51 -5.63 9.78 8.80
N THR A 52 -4.30 9.78 8.84
CA THR A 52 -3.54 10.59 9.80
C THR A 52 -3.70 12.07 9.52
N ASP A 53 -3.67 12.52 8.26
CA ASP A 53 -3.96 13.92 7.91
C ASP A 53 -5.40 14.31 8.26
N TRP A 54 -6.37 13.41 8.10
CA TRP A 54 -7.76 13.63 8.48
C TRP A 54 -7.96 13.67 10.00
N LEU A 55 -7.24 12.82 10.74
CA LEU A 55 -7.18 12.84 12.21
C LEU A 55 -6.49 14.11 12.74
N LEU A 56 -5.48 14.61 12.03
CA LEU A 56 -4.74 15.84 12.36
C LEU A 56 -5.50 17.11 11.92
N ALA A 57 -6.40 17.01 10.95
CA ALA A 57 -7.30 18.09 10.54
C ALA A 57 -8.38 18.41 11.57
N CYS A 58 -8.46 17.65 12.68
CA CYS A 58 -9.35 17.97 13.80
C CYS A 58 -8.79 19.20 14.55
N PRO A 59 -9.43 20.38 14.45
CA PRO A 59 -8.85 21.65 14.89
C PRO A 59 -8.90 21.86 16.41
N TYR A 60 -9.27 20.85 17.21
CA TYR A 60 -9.45 20.99 18.65
C TYR A 60 -8.77 19.85 19.42
N LYS A 61 -7.72 20.21 20.17
CA LYS A 61 -7.08 19.31 21.15
C LYS A 61 -8.14 18.83 22.15
N GLY A 62 -8.45 17.53 22.13
CA GLY A 62 -9.19 16.87 23.23
C GLY A 62 -10.50 16.16 22.86
N PHE A 63 -10.96 16.20 21.61
CA PHE A 63 -12.19 15.49 21.21
C PHE A 63 -11.87 14.16 20.53
N LEU A 64 -11.56 13.12 21.33
CA LEU A 64 -11.74 11.75 20.85
C LEU A 64 -13.23 11.58 20.55
N CYS A 65 -13.60 11.70 19.28
CA CYS A 65 -14.97 11.62 18.80
C CYS A 65 -15.62 10.30 19.24
N ARG A 66 -16.45 10.40 20.28
CA ARG A 66 -17.35 9.38 20.84
C ARG A 66 -18.50 9.04 19.89
N SER A 67 -18.24 9.01 18.59
CA SER A 67 -19.21 8.76 17.52
C SER A 67 -18.79 7.62 16.59
N ILE A 68 -17.54 7.15 16.65
CA ILE A 68 -17.04 6.04 15.80
C ILE A 68 -17.45 4.66 16.36
N LEU A 69 -17.94 4.57 17.60
CA LEU A 69 -18.38 3.33 18.24
C LEU A 69 -19.84 2.91 17.91
N ARG A 70 -20.50 3.53 16.92
CA ARG A 70 -21.90 3.22 16.55
C ARG A 70 -22.09 2.67 15.13
N SER A 71 -21.03 2.21 14.48
CA SER A 71 -21.13 1.53 13.19
C SER A 71 -20.20 0.31 13.08
N PHE A 72 -20.06 -0.43 14.18
CA PHE A 72 -19.77 -1.87 14.15
C PHE A 72 -21.07 -2.64 14.41
#